data_AF-A0A256XMN8-F1
#
_entry.id   AF-A0A256XMN8-F1
#
_cell.length_a   1.000
_cell.length_b   1.000
_cell.length_c   1.000
_cell.angle_alpha   90.00
_cell.angle_beta   90.00
_cell.angle_gamma   90.00
#
_symmetry.space_group_name_H-M   'P 1'
#
loop_
_entity.id
_entity.type
_entity.pdbx_description
1 polymer ?
#
loop_
_entity_poly.entity_id
_entity_poly.type
_entity_poly.pdbx_seq_one_letter_code
_entity_poly.pdbx_strand_id
1 'polypeptide(L)'
;MPKIMDIGRICVKIAGRESGRKCVIVDIINENFVLVTGPKSLTGVKRRRVNIKHIEPTPHKIDISRGASDEEVIAALEKAGLISEIKKSLIPQL
;
A
#
# COMPACT_ATOMS: atom_id res chain seq x y z
N MET A 1 12.32 2.81 -18.00
CA MET A 1 11.71 1.58 -17.42
C MET A 1 10.77 2.03 -16.32
N PRO A 2 9.47 1.68 -16.35
CA PRO A 2 8.58 2.04 -15.26
C PRO A 2 9.07 1.30 -14.02
N LYS A 3 9.49 2.03 -12.98
CA LYS A 3 9.72 1.43 -11.67
C LYS A 3 8.37 0.88 -11.23
N ILE A 4 8.22 -0.44 -11.28
CA ILE A 4 6.99 -1.14 -10.91
C ILE A 4 6.61 -0.83 -9.45
N MET A 5 7.59 -0.42 -8.64
CA MET A 5 7.40 0.10 -7.29
C MET A 5 7.97 1.50 -7.18
N ASP A 6 7.07 2.48 -7.25
CA ASP A 6 7.34 3.87 -6.92
C ASP A 6 6.62 4.24 -5.62
N ILE A 7 7.09 5.31 -4.98
CA ILE A 7 6.43 5.89 -3.81
C ILE A 7 5.00 6.31 -4.20
N GLY A 8 4.05 6.02 -3.30
CA GLY A 8 2.62 6.26 -3.54
C GLY A 8 1.93 5.19 -4.39
N ARG A 9 2.62 4.12 -4.79
CA ARG A 9 1.95 3.02 -5.48
C ARG A 9 1.11 2.19 -4.50
N ILE A 10 -0.10 1.84 -4.93
CA ILE A 10 -0.97 0.94 -4.16
C ILE A 10 -0.61 -0.50 -4.50
N CYS A 11 -0.49 -1.33 -3.48
CA CYS A 11 -0.18 -2.75 -3.60
C CYS A 11 -1.18 -3.59 -2.79
N VAL A 12 -1.39 -4.82 -3.21
CA VAL A 12 -2.14 -5.83 -2.46
C VAL A 12 -1.14 -6.78 -1.82
N LYS A 13 -1.36 -7.15 -0.55
CA LYS A 13 -0.62 -8.26 0.05
C LYS A 13 -1.16 -9.59 -0.44
N ILE A 14 -0.29 -10.40 -1.03
CA ILE A 14 -0.64 -11.76 -1.46
C ILE A 14 -0.45 -12.79 -0.34
N ALA A 15 0.43 -12.51 0.63
CA ALA A 15 0.84 -13.49 1.65
C ALA A 15 0.89 -12.92 3.08
N GLY A 16 0.57 -13.79 4.06
CA GLY A 16 0.59 -13.53 5.50
C GLY A 16 -0.79 -13.28 6.13
N ARG A 17 -0.80 -12.85 7.41
CA ARG A 17 -2.04 -12.57 8.18
C ARG A 17 -2.92 -11.45 7.61
N GLU A 18 -2.33 -10.63 6.74
CA GLU A 18 -2.99 -9.48 6.10
C GLU A 18 -3.07 -9.69 4.58
N SER A 19 -3.06 -10.95 4.12
CA SER A 19 -3.31 -11.29 2.72
C SER A 19 -4.69 -10.76 2.30
N GLY A 20 -4.79 -10.26 1.08
CA GLY A 20 -6.01 -9.67 0.54
C GLY A 20 -6.24 -8.20 0.92
N ARG A 21 -5.39 -7.62 1.78
CA ARG A 21 -5.48 -6.21 2.16
C ARG A 21 -4.61 -5.34 1.26
N LYS A 22 -5.12 -4.15 0.94
CA LYS A 22 -4.38 -3.13 0.19
C LYS A 22 -3.49 -2.30 1.12
N CYS A 23 -2.35 -1.87 0.61
CA CYS A 23 -1.40 -1.01 1.29
C CYS A 23 -0.74 -0.06 0.28
N VAL A 24 -0.16 1.02 0.78
CA VAL A 24 0.53 2.04 -0.03
C VAL A 24 2.02 2.00 0.30
N ILE A 25 2.88 2.10 -0.71
CA ILE A 25 4.32 2.24 -0.53
C ILE A 25 4.65 3.69 -0.15
N VAL A 26 5.27 3.87 1.02
CA VAL A 26 5.67 5.19 1.54
C VAL A 26 7.16 5.45 1.34
N ASP A 27 7.96 4.39 1.43
CA ASP A 27 9.42 4.47 1.27
C ASP A 27 9.97 3.21 0.61
N ILE A 28 11.06 3.36 -0.12
CA ILE A 28 11.81 2.25 -0.72
C ILE A 28 13.15 2.21 0.01
N ILE A 29 13.33 1.20 0.86
CA ILE A 29 14.52 1.07 1.69
C ILE A 29 15.65 0.43 0.88
N ASN A 30 15.32 -0.62 0.13
CA ASN A 30 16.25 -1.40 -0.68
C ASN A 30 15.51 -1.96 -1.90
N GLU A 31 16.25 -2.57 -2.82
CA GLU A 31 15.70 -3.26 -4.00
C GLU A 31 14.76 -4.44 -3.67
N ASN A 32 14.84 -4.99 -2.46
CA ASN A 32 13.98 -6.09 -2.00
C ASN A 32 12.95 -5.67 -0.94
N PHE A 33 13.10 -4.50 -0.35
CA PHE A 33 12.32 -4.10 0.83
C PHE A 33 11.73 -2.72 0.69
N VAL A 34 10.44 -2.64 0.90
CA VAL A 34 9.68 -1.39 0.91
C VAL A 34 9.01 -1.17 2.26
N LEU A 35 8.86 0.09 2.61
CA LEU A 35 8.04 0.52 3.73
C LEU A 35 6.63 0.76 3.21
N VAL A 36 5.70 -0.04 3.70
CA VAL A 36 4.28 0.14 3.38
C VAL A 36 3.56 0.73 4.58
N THR A 37 2.55 1.54 4.29
CA THR A 37 1.55 1.93 5.29
C THR A 37 0.16 1.60 4.77
N GLY A 38 -0.73 1.28 5.69
CA GLY A 38 -2.16 1.32 5.48
C GLY A 38 -2.77 2.08 6.65
N PRO A 39 -3.59 3.11 6.43
CA PRO A 39 -4.28 3.74 7.54
C PRO A 39 -5.03 2.66 8.33
N LYS A 40 -4.69 2.52 9.62
CA LYS A 40 -5.20 1.42 10.48
C LYS A 40 -6.72 1.41 10.53
N SER A 41 -7.35 2.59 10.42
CA SER A 41 -8.80 2.77 10.36
C SER A 41 -9.45 2.22 9.08
N LEU A 42 -8.69 2.04 8.00
CA LEU A 42 -9.21 1.66 6.68
C LEU A 42 -8.87 0.21 6.31
N THR A 43 -7.60 -0.19 6.41
CA THR A 43 -7.15 -1.55 6.06
C THR A 43 -6.61 -2.35 7.22
N GLY A 44 -6.36 -1.71 8.37
CA GLY A 44 -5.74 -2.37 9.51
C GLY A 44 -4.29 -2.82 9.26
N VAL A 45 -3.66 -2.35 8.19
CA VAL A 45 -2.25 -2.67 7.85
C VAL A 45 -1.33 -1.69 8.54
N LYS A 46 -0.64 -2.11 9.61
CA LYS A 46 0.32 -1.22 10.28
C LYS A 46 1.49 -0.87 9.37
N ARG A 47 2.06 0.32 9.57
CA ARG A 47 3.33 0.74 8.96
C ARG A 47 4.40 -0.29 9.28
N ARG A 48 4.93 -0.95 8.25
CA ARG A 48 5.95 -1.98 8.41
C ARG A 48 6.79 -2.15 7.15
N ARG A 49 7.97 -2.72 7.35
CA ARG A 49 8.82 -3.18 6.26
C ARG A 49 8.28 -4.49 5.70
N VAL A 50 8.12 -4.55 4.38
CA VAL A 50 7.64 -5.74 3.66
C VAL A 50 8.58 -6.03 2.50
N ASN A 51 8.74 -7.32 2.22
CA ASN A 51 9.48 -7.77 1.05
C ASN A 51 8.62 -7.60 -0.20
N ILE A 52 9.20 -7.09 -1.27
CA ILE A 52 8.58 -6.88 -2.58
C ILE A 52 7.91 -8.17 -3.09
N LYS A 53 8.48 -9.34 -2.79
CA LYS A 53 7.90 -10.64 -3.18
C LYS A 53 6.52 -10.94 -2.59
N HIS A 54 6.12 -10.27 -1.50
CA HIS A 54 4.85 -10.53 -0.80
C HIS A 54 3.76 -9.51 -1.14
N ILE A 55 4.05 -8.58 -2.05
CA ILE A 55 3.13 -7.53 -2.46
C ILE A 55 3.03 -7.52 -3.97
N GLU A 56 1.82 -7.34 -4.46
CA GLU A 56 1.54 -7.18 -5.88
C GLU A 56 1.12 -5.73 -6.14
N PRO A 57 1.86 -5.00 -6.99
CA PRO A 57 1.53 -3.62 -7.30
C PRO A 57 0.28 -3.55 -8.19
N THR A 58 -0.59 -2.61 -7.87
CA THR A 58 -1.78 -2.31 -8.66
C THR A 58 -1.49 -1.18 -9.67
N PRO A 59 -2.34 -0.99 -10.70
CA PRO A 59 -2.19 0.14 -11.63
C PRO A 59 -2.42 1.51 -10.97
N HIS A 60 -3.03 1.55 -9.78
CA HIS A 60 -3.32 2.79 -9.07
C HIS A 60 -2.09 3.36 -8.35
N LYS A 61 -1.91 4.66 -8.51
CA LYS A 61 -0.87 5.45 -7.85
C LYS A 61 -1.51 6.66 -7.21
N ILE A 62 -1.10 6.96 -5.99
CA ILE A 62 -1.33 8.24 -5.34
C ILE A 62 -0.04 9.05 -5.33
N ASP A 63 -0.17 10.37 -5.33
CA ASP A 63 0.96 11.26 -5.24
C ASP A 63 1.22 11.58 -3.76
N ILE A 64 2.33 11.07 -3.23
CA ILE A 64 2.78 11.32 -1.85
C ILE A 64 4.28 11.52 -1.83
N SER A 65 4.74 12.32 -0.86
CA SER A 65 6.15 12.51 -0.60
C SER A 65 6.78 11.28 0.06
N ARG A 66 8.09 11.13 -0.13
CA ARG A 66 8.88 10.08 0.53
C ARG A 66 8.76 10.22 2.04
N GLY A 67 8.37 9.15 2.72
CA GLY A 67 8.26 9.14 4.18
C GLY A 67 6.97 9.74 4.75
N ALA A 68 5.98 10.06 3.90
CA ALA A 68 4.69 10.65 4.27
C ALA A 68 4.07 10.06 5.56
N SER A 69 3.49 10.95 6.36
CA SER A 69 2.77 10.59 7.59
C SER A 69 1.44 9.92 7.28
N ASP A 70 0.89 9.19 8.23
CA ASP A 70 -0.40 8.51 8.09
C ASP A 70 -1.52 9.47 7.68
N GLU A 71 -1.49 10.73 8.17
CA GLU A 71 -2.43 11.80 7.82
C GLU A 71 -2.33 12.23 6.35
N GLU A 72 -1.11 12.41 5.83
CA GLU A 72 -0.89 12.77 4.43
C GLU A 72 -1.36 11.65 3.50
N VAL A 73 -1.12 10.40 3.90
CA VAL A 73 -1.59 9.23 3.14
C VAL A 73 -3.12 9.17 3.16
N ILE A 74 -3.78 9.44 4.29
CA ILE A 74 -5.25 9.51 4.35
C ILE A 74 -5.78 10.61 3.41
N ALA A 75 -5.21 11.81 3.47
CA ALA A 75 -5.62 12.92 2.61
C ALA A 75 -5.40 12.63 1.13
N ALA A 76 -4.29 11.99 0.76
CA ALA A 76 -4.02 11.57 -0.62
C ALA A 76 -4.99 10.47 -1.09
N LEU A 77 -5.36 9.54 -0.20
CA LEU A 77 -6.36 8.52 -0.48
C LEU A 77 -7.77 9.10 -0.64
N GLU A 78 -8.12 10.11 0.16
CA GLU A 78 -9.36 10.87 0.04
C GLU A 78 -9.42 11.62 -1.29
N LYS A 79 -8.36 12.36 -1.65
CA LYS A 79 -8.26 13.06 -2.93
C LYS A 79 -8.36 12.12 -4.13
N ALA A 80 -7.79 10.93 -4.02
CA ALA A 80 -7.86 9.93 -5.07
C ALA A 80 -9.22 9.22 -5.15
N GLY A 81 -10.10 9.37 -4.14
CA GLY A 81 -11.38 8.66 -4.07
C GLY A 81 -11.23 7.13 -3.93
N LEU A 82 -10.03 6.64 -3.62
CA LEU A 82 -9.69 5.21 -3.61
C LEU A 82 -10.00 4.53 -2.26
N ILE A 83 -10.61 5.26 -1.32
CA ILE A 83 -10.98 4.75 0.00
C ILE A 83 -11.83 3.48 -0.12
N SER A 84 -12.83 3.49 -1.01
CA SER A 84 -13.73 2.35 -1.24
C SER A 84 -13.00 1.13 -1.82
N GLU A 85 -12.00 1.38 -2.66
CA GLU A 85 -11.17 0.33 -3.26
C GLU A 85 -10.21 -0.30 -2.26
N ILE A 86 -9.68 0.51 -1.34
CA ILE A 86 -8.76 0.09 -0.29
C ILE A 86 -9.48 -0.67 0.82
N LYS A 87 -10.73 -0.29 1.11
CA LYS A 87 -11.57 -0.96 2.11
C LYS A 87 -12.08 -2.33 1.65
N LYS A 88 -12.13 -2.58 0.34
CA LYS A 88 -12.41 -3.92 -0.21
C LYS A 88 -11.23 -4.85 0.08
N SER A 89 -11.36 -5.66 1.13
CA SER A 89 -10.48 -6.80 1.36
C SER A 89 -10.84 -7.88 0.33
N LEU A 90 -9.91 -8.21 -0.56
CA LEU A 90 -10.03 -9.38 -1.43
C LEU A 90 -9.74 -10.59 -0.58
N ILE A 91 -10.77 -11.16 0.05
CA ILE A 91 -10.65 -12.47 0.69
C ILE A 91 -10.41 -13.45 -0.46
N PRO A 92 -9.25 -14.14 -0.56
CA PRO A 92 -9.19 -15.29 -1.45
C PRO A 92 -10.28 -16.25 -0.95
N GLN A 93 -11.29 -16.49 -1.80
CA GLN A 93 -12.23 -17.58 -1.52
C GLN A 93 -11.42 -18.88 -1.52
N LEU A 94 -11.70 -19.72 -0.52
CA LEU A 94 -11.01 -20.97 -0.22
C LEU A 94 -10.67 -21.80 -1.47
#